data_AF-A0A0T0M840-F1
#
_entry.id   AF-A0A0T0M840-F1
#
_cell.length_a   1.000
_cell.length_b   1.000
_cell.length_c   1.000
_cell.angle_alpha   90.00
_cell.angle_beta   90.00
_cell.angle_gamma   90.00
#
_symmetry.space_group_name_H-M   'P 1'
#
loop_
_entity.id
_entity.type
_entity.pdbx_description
1 polymer ?
#
loop_
_entity_poly.entity_id
_entity_poly.type
_entity_poly.pdbx_seq_one_letter_code
_entity_poly.pdbx_strand_id
1 'polypeptide(L)'
;MKKIQFLSETGDLLGDIAINGITISEIQTFLESIDNESFEYFSLYYDEESKILCIEEERGVIFPQYGHFISKISDSKYRHCFDFV
;
A
#
# COMPACT_ATOMS: atom_id res chain seq x y z
N MET A 1 2.36 -0.45 16.71
CA MET A 1 2.79 -0.69 15.31
C MET A 1 2.10 0.34 14.43
N LYS A 2 2.75 0.79 13.35
CA LYS A 2 2.03 1.51 12.29
C LYS A 2 1.05 0.55 11.63
N LYS A 3 -0.13 1.06 11.25
CA LYS A 3 -1.20 0.29 10.59
C LYS A 3 -0.81 -0.12 9.17
N ILE A 4 -0.11 0.76 8.46
CA ILE A 4 0.41 0.54 7.11
C ILE A 4 1.94 0.56 7.15
N GLN A 5 2.59 -0.40 6.49
CA GLN A 5 4.05 -0.47 6.35
C GLN A 5 4.49 -0.65 4.90
N PHE A 6 5.66 -0.10 4.58
CA PHE A 6 6.33 -0.23 3.30
C PHE A 6 7.69 -0.85 3.54
N LEU A 7 7.94 -1.96 2.85
CA LEU A 7 9.11 -2.81 3.03
C LEU A 7 9.94 -2.87 1.74
N SER A 8 11.24 -3.09 1.86
CA SER A 8 12.08 -3.57 0.76
C SER A 8 11.80 -5.05 0.49
N GLU A 9 12.33 -5.58 -0.61
CA GLU A 9 12.31 -7.03 -0.89
C GLU A 9 12.97 -7.88 0.21
N THR A 10 13.86 -7.28 1.01
CA THR A 10 14.52 -7.94 2.15
C THR A 10 13.69 -7.91 3.44
N GLY A 11 12.53 -7.23 3.44
CA GLY A 11 11.67 -7.06 4.60
C GLY A 11 12.09 -5.92 5.55
N ASP A 12 13.09 -5.11 5.16
CA ASP A 12 13.49 -3.92 5.90
C ASP A 12 12.54 -2.76 5.58
N LEU A 13 12.48 -1.72 6.42
CA LEU A 13 11.67 -0.54 6.12
C LEU A 13 12.22 0.19 4.89
N LEU A 14 11.36 0.41 3.88
CA LEU A 14 11.73 0.93 2.56
C LEU A 14 12.31 2.36 2.58
N GLY A 15 11.99 3.14 3.61
CA GLY A 15 12.36 4.57 3.66
C GLY A 15 11.49 5.44 2.76
N ASP A 16 11.98 6.63 2.39
CA ASP A 16 11.27 7.58 1.54
C ASP A 16 11.87 7.59 0.12
N ILE A 17 11.33 6.74 -0.74
CA ILE A 17 11.66 6.65 -2.17
C ILE A 17 10.49 7.15 -3.03
N ALA A 18 10.72 7.32 -4.33
CA ALA A 18 9.66 7.64 -5.30
C ALA A 18 9.38 6.45 -6.23
N ILE A 19 8.10 6.08 -6.32
CA ILE A 19 7.57 5.03 -7.20
C ILE A 19 6.78 5.71 -8.30
N ASN A 20 7.24 5.59 -9.54
CA ASN A 20 6.61 6.24 -10.70
C ASN A 20 6.38 7.76 -10.50
N GLY A 21 7.31 8.43 -9.81
CA GLY A 21 7.25 9.86 -9.52
C GLY A 21 6.42 10.25 -8.29
N ILE A 22 5.90 9.28 -7.54
CA ILE A 22 5.11 9.50 -6.32
C ILE A 22 5.88 8.99 -5.11
N THR A 23 6.05 9.82 -4.07
CA THR A 23 6.83 9.41 -2.88
C THR A 23 6.06 8.43 -2.00
N ILE A 24 6.77 7.59 -1.26
CA ILE A 24 6.17 6.69 -0.25
C ILE A 24 5.35 7.48 0.77
N SER A 25 5.83 8.65 1.19
CA SER A 25 5.09 9.53 2.09
C SER A 25 3.73 9.98 1.51
N GLU A 26 3.69 10.32 0.22
CA GLU A 26 2.44 10.69 -0.47
C GLU A 26 1.50 9.48 -0.60
N ILE A 27 2.03 8.31 -0.97
CA ILE A 27 1.27 7.07 -1.05
C ILE A 27 0.69 6.70 0.31
N GLN A 28 1.50 6.75 1.37
CA GLN A 28 1.07 6.48 2.74
C GLN A 28 -0.08 7.40 3.16
N THR A 29 0.07 8.71 2.93
CA THR A 29 -0.96 9.71 3.26
C THR A 29 -2.27 9.41 2.53
N PHE A 30 -2.18 9.02 1.25
CA PHE A 30 -3.35 8.60 0.48
C PHE A 30 -4.02 7.35 1.07
N LEU A 31 -3.27 6.27 1.31
CA LEU A 31 -3.83 5.02 1.84
C LEU A 31 -4.49 5.23 3.20
N GLU A 32 -3.86 6.00 4.09
CA GLU A 32 -4.42 6.37 5.39
C GLU A 32 -5.71 7.20 5.25
N SER A 33 -5.81 8.05 4.22
CA SER A 33 -7.00 8.89 3.99
C SER A 33 -8.22 8.12 3.47
N ILE A 34 -8.00 6.97 2.81
CA ILE A 34 -9.08 6.15 2.25
C ILE A 34 -9.42 4.94 3.11
N ASP A 35 -8.53 4.56 4.03
CA ASP A 35 -8.77 3.52 5.02
C ASP A 35 -9.90 3.93 5.96
N ASN A 36 -10.94 3.11 5.98
CA ASN A 36 -12.11 3.28 6.83
C ASN A 36 -12.32 2.00 7.65
N GLU A 37 -11.33 1.70 8.49
CA GLU A 37 -11.29 0.46 9.28
C GLU A 37 -11.32 -0.79 8.39
N SER A 38 -10.55 -0.76 7.29
CA SER A 38 -10.57 -1.84 6.29
C SER A 38 -9.76 -3.08 6.72
N PHE A 39 -8.79 -2.89 7.62
CA PHE A 39 -7.89 -3.90 8.15
C PHE A 39 -7.34 -3.47 9.51
N GLU A 40 -6.70 -4.38 10.23
CA GLU A 40 -5.90 -4.06 11.44
C GLU A 40 -4.45 -3.73 11.08
N TYR A 41 -3.91 -4.41 10.06
CA TYR A 41 -2.53 -4.24 9.58
C TYR A 41 -2.42 -4.57 8.09
N PHE A 42 -1.62 -3.79 7.38
CA PHE A 42 -1.38 -3.93 5.95
C PHE A 42 0.07 -3.58 5.63
N SER A 43 0.84 -4.49 5.05
CA SER A 43 2.20 -4.22 4.58
C SER A 43 2.35 -4.49 3.11
N LEU A 44 3.13 -3.60 2.49
CA LEU A 44 3.48 -3.65 1.09
C LEU A 44 4.99 -3.79 0.97
N TYR A 45 5.47 -4.66 0.09
CA TYR A 45 6.88 -4.68 -0.30
C TYR A 45 7.06 -3.98 -1.64
N TYR A 46 8.19 -3.31 -1.83
CA TYR A 46 8.57 -2.72 -3.11
C TYR A 46 9.39 -3.71 -3.92
N ASP A 47 8.90 -4.03 -5.12
CA ASP A 47 9.62 -4.81 -6.12
C ASP A 47 10.48 -3.86 -6.96
N GLU A 48 11.81 -4.05 -6.92
CA GLU A 48 12.76 -3.19 -7.61
C GLU A 48 12.78 -3.41 -9.13
N GLU A 49 12.47 -4.63 -9.58
CA GLU A 49 12.47 -5.01 -10.99
C GLU A 49 11.30 -4.35 -11.72
N SER A 50 10.10 -4.48 -11.15
CA SER A 50 8.85 -3.96 -11.73
C SER A 50 8.52 -2.53 -11.27
N LYS A 51 9.21 -2.02 -10.24
CA LYS A 51 9.04 -0.67 -9.67
C LYS A 51 7.61 -0.39 -9.20
N ILE A 52 7.04 -1.34 -8.47
CA ILE A 52 5.68 -1.30 -7.94
C ILE A 52 5.66 -1.81 -6.49
N LEU A 53 4.56 -1.52 -5.80
CA LEU A 53 4.23 -2.04 -4.48
C LEU A 53 3.33 -3.26 -4.61
N CYS A 54 3.74 -4.34 -3.98
CA CYS A 54 2.99 -5.59 -3.92
C CYS A 54 2.53 -5.83 -2.48
N ILE A 55 1.41 -6.53 -2.30
CA ILE A 55 0.95 -6.92 -0.96
C ILE A 55 1.89 -7.96 -0.38
N GLU A 56 2.47 -7.64 0.79
CA GLU A 56 3.25 -8.59 1.58
C GLU A 56 2.36 -9.31 2.60
N GLU A 57 1.59 -8.55 3.37
CA GLU A 57 0.76 -9.12 4.43
C GLU A 57 -0.46 -8.26 4.76
N GLU A 58 -1.56 -8.93 5.10
CA GLU A 58 -2.81 -8.32 5.52
C GLU A 58 -3.35 -9.05 6.76
N ARG A 59 -3.75 -8.31 7.79
CA ARG A 59 -4.34 -8.89 9.00
C ARG A 59 -5.59 -8.12 9.43
N GLY A 60 -6.55 -8.86 9.97
CA GLY A 60 -7.80 -8.30 10.50
C GLY A 60 -8.64 -7.61 9.43
N VAL A 61 -8.67 -8.16 8.21
CA VAL A 61 -9.42 -7.62 7.07
C VAL A 61 -10.93 -7.62 7.38
N ILE A 62 -11.59 -6.48 7.13
CA ILE A 62 -13.02 -6.29 7.39
C ILE A 62 -13.75 -6.01 6.07
N PHE A 63 -14.76 -6.83 5.78
CA PHE A 63 -15.64 -6.66 4.61
C PHE A 63 -16.96 -5.97 5.01
N PRO A 64 -17.51 -5.07 4.18
CA PRO A 64 -17.10 -4.73 2.81
C PRO A 64 -16.01 -3.63 2.69
N GLN A 65 -15.54 -3.08 3.81
CA GLN A 65 -14.64 -1.93 3.88
C GLN A 65 -13.36 -2.15 3.04
N TYR A 66 -12.75 -3.33 3.16
CA TYR A 66 -11.58 -3.70 2.39
C TYR A 66 -11.80 -3.67 0.87
N GLY A 67 -12.96 -4.11 0.38
CA GLY A 67 -13.29 -4.02 -1.04
C GLY A 67 -13.40 -2.56 -1.52
N HIS A 68 -13.95 -1.68 -0.68
CA HIS A 68 -13.98 -0.24 -0.96
C HIS A 68 -12.58 0.39 -0.93
N PHE A 69 -11.71 -0.05 -0.04
CA PHE A 69 -10.32 0.39 0.04
C PHE A 69 -9.57 0.05 -1.26
N ILE A 70 -9.59 -1.22 -1.69
CA ILE A 70 -8.93 -1.65 -2.94
C ILE A 70 -9.52 -0.91 -4.15
N SER A 71 -10.85 -0.78 -4.25
CA SER A 71 -11.50 -0.06 -5.36
C SER A 71 -11.05 1.40 -5.44
N LYS A 72 -10.94 2.08 -4.29
CA LYS A 72 -10.46 3.48 -4.25
C LYS A 72 -9.00 3.60 -4.70
N ILE A 73 -8.15 2.60 -4.45
CA ILE A 73 -6.78 2.61 -4.98
C ILE A 73 -6.80 2.43 -6.50
N SER A 74 -7.53 1.46 -7.02
CA SER A 74 -7.67 1.18 -8.45
C SER A 74 -8.21 2.38 -9.24
N ASP A 75 -9.13 3.14 -8.66
CA ASP A 75 -9.73 4.34 -9.27
C ASP A 75 -8.87 5.61 -9.12
N SER A 76 -7.76 5.54 -8.36
CA SER A 76 -6.91 6.70 -8.07
C SER A 76 -5.76 6.89 -9.07
N LYS A 77 -5.11 8.06 -9.00
CA LYS A 77 -3.84 8.31 -9.71
C LYS A 77 -2.70 7.38 -9.25
N TYR A 78 -2.82 6.78 -8.07
CA TYR A 78 -1.80 5.93 -7.47
C TYR A 78 -1.86 4.49 -7.94
N ARG A 79 -2.90 4.07 -8.68
CA ARG A 79 -3.07 2.68 -9.14
C ARG A 79 -1.84 2.09 -9.82
N HIS A 80 -1.05 2.93 -10.49
CA HIS A 80 0.16 2.52 -11.22
C HIS A 80 1.37 2.25 -10.29
N CYS A 81 1.24 2.53 -9.00
CA CYS A 81 2.23 2.21 -7.99
C CYS A 81 1.98 0.84 -7.36
N PHE A 82 0.88 0.15 -7.69
CA PHE A 82 0.49 -1.09 -7.04
C PHE A 82 0.25 -2.20 -8.06
N ASP A 83 0.50 -3.43 -7.63
CA ASP A 83 -0.05 -4.62 -8.27
C ASP A 83 -0.81 -5.45 -7.23
N PHE A 84 -2.13 -5.42 -7.37
CA PHE A 84 -3.06 -6.23 -6.57
C PHE A 84 -3.57 -7.35 -7.49
N VAL A 85 -2.71 -8.35 -7.74
CA VAL A 85 -3.11 -9.58 -8.46
C VAL A 85 -3.90 -10.49 -7.55
#